data_AF-U4UXW1-F1
#
_entry.id   AF-U4UXW1-F1
#
_cell.length_a   1.000
_cell.length_b   1.000
_cell.length_c   1.000
_cell.angle_alpha   90.00
_cell.angle_beta   90.00
_cell.angle_gamma   90.00
#
_symmetry.space_group_name_H-M   'P 1'
#
loop_
_entity.id
_entity.type
_entity.pdbx_description
1 polymer ?
#
loop_
_entity_poly.entity_id
_entity_poly.type
_entity_poly.pdbx_seq_one_letter_code
_entity_poly.pdbx_strand_id
1 'polypeptide(L)'
;MERITGEHQALISAKDLLELDGFDVVEGDAPTTYYHVMTPEHQLIMAHGCLGETLFTGPQALRMIPAESRRELHALLPDIDIGTTPVRPHLRGRPLDKIIARHQDHSRNFTH
;
A
#
# COMPACT_ATOMS: atom_id res chain seq x y z
N MET A 1 5.61 10.98 12.58
CA MET A 1 4.38 10.62 11.85
C MET A 1 3.16 11.23 12.49
N GLU A 2 2.92 11.02 13.80
CA GLU A 2 1.71 11.48 14.51
C GLU A 2 1.34 12.96 14.31
N ARG A 3 2.31 13.90 14.34
CA ARG A 3 2.05 15.33 14.09
C ARG A 3 1.61 15.67 12.65
N ILE A 4 1.77 14.75 11.70
CA ILE A 4 1.51 14.94 10.27
C ILE A 4 0.28 14.13 9.83
N THR A 5 0.13 12.91 10.35
CA THR A 5 -0.92 11.96 9.92
C THR A 5 -1.94 11.63 11.01
N GLY A 6 -1.72 12.07 12.25
CA GLY A 6 -2.50 11.61 13.41
C GLY A 6 -2.16 10.18 13.86
N GLU A 7 -1.26 9.50 13.16
CA GLU A 7 -0.92 8.09 13.36
C GLU A 7 0.59 7.89 13.51
N HIS A 8 1.02 6.88 14.26
CA HIS A 8 2.45 6.56 14.42
C HIS A 8 3.07 5.95 13.16
N GLN A 9 2.25 5.33 12.31
CA GLN A 9 2.68 4.66 11.08
C GLN A 9 1.88 5.19 9.89
N ALA A 10 2.48 5.14 8.71
CA ALA A 10 1.86 5.54 7.47
C ALA A 10 2.42 4.70 6.32
N LEU A 11 1.68 4.62 5.22
CA LEU A 11 2.05 3.87 4.04
C LEU A 11 2.54 4.82 2.95
N ILE A 12 3.55 4.36 2.20
CA ILE A 12 4.10 5.04 1.03
C ILE A 12 4.11 4.06 -0.13
N SER A 13 4.11 4.55 -1.37
CA SER A 13 4.14 3.65 -2.52
C SER A 13 5.51 3.00 -2.65
N ALA A 14 5.56 1.79 -3.23
CA ALA A 14 6.83 1.13 -3.52
C ALA A 14 7.72 1.95 -4.48
N LYS A 15 7.12 2.80 -5.32
CA LYS A 15 7.87 3.73 -6.18
C LYS A 15 8.58 4.80 -5.37
N ASP A 16 7.91 5.35 -4.35
CA ASP A 16 8.48 6.41 -3.52
C ASP A 16 9.59 5.88 -2.60
N LEU A 17 9.63 4.56 -2.35
CA LEU A 17 10.76 3.93 -1.65
C LEU A 17 12.09 4.11 -2.42
N LEU A 18 12.05 4.26 -3.74
CA LEU A 18 13.25 4.47 -4.56
C LEU A 18 13.92 5.83 -4.33
N GLU A 19 13.26 6.76 -3.63
CA GLU A 19 13.88 8.02 -3.21
C GLU A 19 14.74 7.86 -1.94
N LEU A 20 14.76 6.65 -1.34
CA LEU A 20 15.48 6.34 -0.12
C LEU A 20 16.64 5.38 -0.41
N ASP A 21 17.74 5.55 0.32
CA ASP A 21 18.87 4.61 0.25
C ASP A 21 18.44 3.19 0.69
N GLY A 22 18.89 2.18 -0.04
CA GLY A 22 18.61 0.76 0.25
C GLY A 22 17.47 0.13 -0.54
N PHE A 23 16.85 0.88 -1.46
CA PHE A 23 15.82 0.36 -2.37
C PHE A 23 16.25 0.57 -3.82
N ASP A 24 16.26 -0.51 -4.59
CA ASP A 24 16.62 -0.51 -6.01
C ASP A 24 15.56 -1.23 -6.84
N VAL A 25 15.46 -0.84 -8.11
CA VAL A 25 14.65 -1.57 -9.09
C VAL A 25 15.42 -2.81 -9.52
N VAL A 26 14.79 -3.97 -9.40
CA VAL A 26 15.32 -5.22 -9.92
C VAL A 26 14.63 -5.52 -11.25
N GLU A 27 15.41 -5.57 -12.32
CA GLU A 27 14.94 -6.09 -13.61
C GLU A 27 14.88 -7.63 -13.52
N GLY A 28 13.70 -8.19 -13.76
CA GLY A 28 13.48 -9.63 -13.76
C GLY A 28 13.15 -10.13 -15.16
N ASP A 29 13.80 -11.23 -15.56
CA ASP A 29 13.55 -11.88 -16.87
C ASP A 29 12.38 -12.88 -16.82
N ALA A 30 11.85 -13.16 -15.62
CA ALA A 30 10.76 -14.09 -15.42
C ALA A 30 9.39 -13.41 -15.57
N PRO A 31 8.37 -14.11 -16.14
CA PRO A 31 7.02 -13.56 -16.20
C PRO A 31 6.45 -13.34 -14.80
N THR A 32 5.98 -12.12 -14.53
CA THR A 32 5.31 -11.76 -13.27
C THR A 32 3.81 -12.05 -13.37
N THR A 33 3.28 -12.77 -12.39
CA THR A 33 1.83 -12.94 -12.22
C THR A 33 1.33 -12.03 -11.11
N TYR A 34 0.31 -11.22 -11.43
CA TYR A 34 -0.32 -10.31 -10.48
C TYR A 34 -1.54 -10.97 -9.85
N TYR A 35 -1.56 -11.02 -8.52
CA TYR A 35 -2.71 -11.45 -7.73
C TYR A 35 -3.28 -10.25 -6.98
N HIS A 36 -4.61 -10.15 -6.96
CA HIS A 36 -5.31 -9.22 -6.09
C HIS A 36 -5.74 -9.94 -4.82
N VAL A 37 -5.24 -9.50 -3.67
CA VAL A 37 -5.63 -10.03 -2.36
C VAL A 37 -6.60 -9.06 -1.71
N MET A 38 -7.83 -9.48 -1.46
CA MET A 38 -8.87 -8.64 -0.86
C MET A 38 -9.42 -9.31 0.40
N THR A 39 -9.71 -8.48 1.40
CA THR A 39 -10.28 -8.85 2.71
C THR A 39 -11.50 -7.96 2.98
N PRO A 40 -12.41 -8.34 3.90
CA PRO A 40 -13.57 -7.50 4.23
C PRO A 40 -13.22 -6.07 4.66
N GLU A 41 -12.07 -5.91 5.31
CA GLU A 41 -11.48 -4.62 5.69
C GLU A 41 -10.11 -4.46 5.04
N HIS A 42 -9.63 -3.23 4.83
CA HIS A 42 -8.26 -3.00 4.37
C HIS A 42 -7.26 -3.35 5.49
N GLN A 43 -6.25 -4.15 5.19
CA GLN A 43 -5.33 -4.71 6.20
C GLN A 43 -3.87 -4.68 5.75
N LEU A 44 -2.96 -4.75 6.71
CA LEU A 44 -1.55 -5.05 6.45
C LEU A 44 -1.33 -6.56 6.46
N ILE A 45 -0.56 -7.05 5.50
CA ILE A 45 -0.20 -8.46 5.35
C ILE A 45 1.31 -8.61 5.19
N MET A 46 1.83 -9.77 5.60
CA MET A 46 3.24 -10.13 5.40
C MET A 46 3.35 -11.05 4.18
N ALA A 47 4.16 -10.67 3.20
CA ALA A 47 4.44 -11.46 2.01
C ALA A 47 5.95 -11.55 1.78
N HIS A 48 6.51 -12.77 1.78
CA HIS A 48 7.95 -13.01 1.61
C HIS A 48 8.84 -12.16 2.53
N GLY A 49 8.41 -11.94 3.77
CA GLY A 49 9.16 -11.14 4.76
C GLY A 49 9.04 -9.63 4.60
N CYS A 50 8.20 -9.14 3.68
CA CYS A 50 7.89 -7.72 3.52
C CYS A 50 6.43 -7.43 3.88
N LEU A 51 6.21 -6.32 4.59
CA LEU A 51 4.86 -5.80 4.83
C LEU A 51 4.31 -5.17 3.54
N GLY A 52 3.10 -5.58 3.18
CA GLY A 52 2.28 -4.97 2.14
C GLY A 52 0.87 -4.71 2.65
N GLU A 53 0.05 -4.09 1.83
CA GLU A 53 -1.37 -3.87 2.14
C GLU A 53 -2.26 -4.79 1.28
N THR A 54 -3.43 -5.20 1.79
CA THR A 54 -4.48 -5.81 0.97
C THR A 54 -5.01 -4.77 -0.02
N LEU A 55 -5.76 -5.19 -1.04
CA LEU A 55 -6.23 -4.28 -2.07
C LEU A 55 -7.10 -3.17 -1.46
N PHE A 56 -6.56 -1.94 -1.42
CA PHE A 56 -7.32 -0.76 -1.07
C PHE A 56 -8.23 -0.35 -2.24
N THR A 57 -9.51 -0.64 -2.11
CA THR A 57 -10.49 -0.43 -3.18
C THR A 57 -11.06 0.98 -3.20
N GLY A 58 -10.18 1.97 -3.37
CA GLY A 58 -10.63 3.32 -3.76
C GLY A 58 -11.39 3.30 -5.10
N PRO A 59 -12.10 4.39 -5.49
CA PRO A 59 -12.97 4.42 -6.68
C PRO A 59 -12.29 3.99 -7.99
N GLN A 60 -10.96 4.12 -8.08
CA GLN A 60 -10.16 3.73 -9.23
C GLN A 60 -9.81 2.24 -9.27
N ALA A 61 -9.46 1.64 -8.13
CA ALA A 61 -9.14 0.21 -8.05
C ALA A 61 -10.35 -0.65 -8.42
N LEU A 62 -11.56 -0.24 -8.02
CA LEU A 62 -12.80 -0.90 -8.41
C LEU A 62 -13.04 -0.96 -9.92
N ARG A 63 -12.54 0.02 -10.67
CA ARG A 63 -12.67 0.03 -12.14
C ARG A 63 -11.71 -0.95 -12.82
N MET A 64 -10.63 -1.33 -12.14
CA MET A 64 -9.66 -2.30 -12.66
C MET A 64 -10.11 -3.74 -12.44
N ILE A 65 -11.03 -3.97 -11.49
CA ILE A 65 -11.61 -5.29 -11.25
C ILE A 65 -12.69 -5.56 -12.32
N PRO A 66 -12.59 -6.67 -13.08
CA PRO A 66 -13.59 -7.06 -14.06
C PRO A 66 -14.99 -7.10 -13.45
N ALA A 67 -16.00 -6.71 -14.24
CA ALA A 67 -17.38 -6.66 -13.76
C ALA A 67 -17.88 -8.03 -13.25
N GLU A 68 -17.38 -9.13 -13.82
CA GLU A 68 -17.68 -10.48 -13.36
C GLU A 68 -17.10 -10.77 -11.98
N SER A 69 -15.81 -10.50 -11.78
CA SER A 69 -15.15 -10.65 -10.47
C SER A 69 -15.79 -9.77 -9.41
N ARG A 70 -16.27 -8.56 -9.76
CA ARG A 70 -17.03 -7.71 -8.83
C ARG A 70 -18.35 -8.35 -8.39
N ARG A 71 -19.08 -8.98 -9.32
CA ARG A 71 -20.33 -9.67 -8.98
C ARG A 71 -20.07 -10.87 -8.08
N GLU A 72 -19.03 -11.65 -8.37
CA GLU A 72 -18.61 -12.77 -7.55
C GLU A 72 -18.20 -12.29 -6.14
N LEU A 73 -17.41 -11.22 -6.05
CA LEU A 73 -17.03 -10.57 -4.79
C LEU A 73 -18.26 -10.17 -3.95
N HIS A 74 -19.24 -9.50 -4.56
CA HIS A 74 -20.47 -9.14 -3.87
C HIS A 74 -21.30 -10.35 -3.44
N ALA A 75 -21.27 -11.45 -4.19
CA ALA A 75 -21.98 -12.67 -3.82
C ALA A 75 -21.30 -13.40 -2.65
N LEU A 76 -19.97 -13.41 -2.63
CA LEU A 76 -19.18 -14.08 -1.58
C LEU A 76 -19.06 -13.24 -0.30
N LEU A 77 -19.06 -11.92 -0.43
CA LEU A 77 -18.88 -10.96 0.65
C LEU A 77 -19.95 -9.86 0.54
N PRO A 78 -21.20 -10.14 0.98
CA PRO A 78 -22.33 -9.22 0.80
C PRO A 78 -22.14 -7.90 1.54
N ASP A 79 -21.50 -7.96 2.71
CA ASP A 79 -21.27 -6.82 3.62
C ASP A 79 -19.89 -6.19 3.40
N ILE A 80 -19.25 -6.43 2.25
CA ILE A 80 -17.94 -5.86 1.98
C ILE A 80 -18.08 -4.34 1.90
N ASP A 81 -17.62 -3.65 2.94
CA ASP A 81 -17.23 -2.25 2.78
C ASP A 81 -16.04 -2.30 1.85
N ILE A 82 -16.25 -1.81 0.63
CA ILE A 82 -15.25 -1.88 -0.42
C ILE A 82 -14.15 -0.88 -0.08
N GLY A 83 -13.34 -1.21 0.93
CA GLY A 83 -12.04 -0.62 1.29
C GLY A 83 -11.97 0.88 1.04
N THR A 84 -12.93 1.65 1.54
CA THR A 84 -12.88 3.12 1.45
C THR A 84 -12.04 3.73 2.57
N THR A 85 -11.96 3.02 3.70
CA THR A 85 -11.15 3.40 4.85
C THR A 85 -9.80 2.70 4.79
N PRO A 86 -8.68 3.44 4.74
CA PRO A 86 -7.38 2.81 4.67
C PRO A 86 -6.93 2.28 6.04
N VAL A 87 -6.24 1.14 6.08
CA VAL A 87 -5.67 0.56 7.31
C VAL A 87 -4.71 1.53 8.01
N ARG A 88 -4.01 2.34 7.21
CA ARG A 88 -3.11 3.40 7.66
C ARG A 88 -3.16 4.56 6.66
N PRO A 89 -2.86 5.80 7.08
CA PRO A 89 -2.80 6.93 6.16
C PRO A 89 -1.77 6.71 5.05
N HIS A 90 -2.15 6.99 3.81
CA HIS A 90 -1.22 7.04 2.68
C HIS A 90 -0.56 8.43 2.62
N LEU A 91 0.75 8.47 2.72
CA LEU A 91 1.53 9.70 2.54
C LEU A 91 1.83 9.93 1.07
N ARG A 92 1.63 11.17 0.61
CA ARG A 92 1.93 11.61 -0.77
C ARG A 92 2.30 13.09 -0.79
N GLY A 93 3.10 13.49 -1.78
CA GLY A 93 3.49 14.89 -2.01
C GLY A 93 4.21 15.51 -0.81
N ARG A 94 3.97 16.80 -0.53
CA ARG A 94 4.75 17.57 0.47
C ARG A 94 4.97 16.90 1.84
N PRO A 95 3.97 16.25 2.46
CA PRO A 95 4.19 15.48 3.70
C PRO A 95 5.21 14.35 3.54
N LEU A 96 5.17 13.62 2.43
CA LEU A 96 6.10 12.54 2.09
C LEU A 96 7.51 13.08 1.86
N ASP A 97 7.65 14.11 1.04
CA ASP A 97 8.95 14.74 0.72
C ASP A 97 9.69 15.15 1.99
N LYS A 98 8.97 15.73 2.96
CA LYS A 98 9.54 16.14 4.26
C LYS A 98 10.03 14.95 5.09
N ILE A 99 9.36 13.82 5.00
CA ILE A 99 9.71 12.61 5.74
C ILE A 99 10.93 11.95 5.11
N ILE A 100 10.97 11.87 3.78
CA ILE A 100 12.11 11.34 3.02
C ILE A 100 13.37 12.16 3.32
N ALA A 101 13.30 13.49 3.18
CA ALA A 101 14.42 14.38 3.49
C ALA A 101 14.92 14.21 4.94
N ARG A 102 13.98 14.14 5.91
CA ARG A 102 14.33 13.93 7.32
C ARG A 102 14.98 12.57 7.57
N HIS A 103 14.59 11.54 6.83
CA HIS A 103 15.12 10.19 6.97
C HIS A 103 16.58 10.13 6.51
N GLN A 104 16.87 10.74 5.36
CA GLN A 104 18.21 10.86 4.78
C GLN A 104 19.15 11.63 5.73
N ASP A 105 18.69 12.74 6.32
CA ASP A 105 19.49 13.56 7.24
C ASP A 105 19.88 12.84 8.55
N HIS A 106 19.15 11.81 8.96
CA HIS A 106 19.33 11.16 10.27
C HIS A 106 19.86 9.72 10.20
N SER A 107 20.17 9.19 9.00
CA SER A 107 20.63 7.80 8.79
C SER A 107 19.88 6.77 9.65
N ARG A 108 18.57 6.95 9.84
CA ARG A 108 17.77 6.00 10.61
C ARG A 108 17.48 4.81 9.70
N ASN A 109 17.59 3.59 10.23
CA ASN A 109 17.18 2.41 9.49
C ASN A 109 15.67 2.28 9.51
N PHE A 110 15.07 1.88 8.39
CA PHE A 110 13.69 1.41 8.37
C PHE A 110 13.60 0.17 9.28
N THR A 111 12.71 0.22 10.25
CA THR A 111 12.34 -0.96 11.04
C THR A 111 11.07 -1.51 10.41
N HIS A 112 11.18 -2.68 9.77
CA HIS A 112 10.06 -3.41 9.18
C HIS A 112 9.18 -4.05 10.27
#